data_AF-A0A947CM70-F1
#
_entry.id   AF-A0A947CM70-F1
#
_cell.length_a   1.000
_cell.length_b   1.000
_cell.length_c   1.000
_cell.angle_alpha   90.00
_cell.angle_beta   90.00
_cell.angle_gamma   90.00
#
_symmetry.space_group_name_H-M   'P 1'
#
loop_
_entity.id
_entity.type
_entity.pdbx_description
1 polymer ?
#
loop_
_entity_poly.entity_id
_entity_poly.type
_entity_poly.pdbx_seq_one_letter_code
_entity_poly.pdbx_strand_id
1 'polypeptide(L)'
;QVLRTYVHHYRIGRLQVDPYQFGANNPEAIRSGAFWFYYRFGFRPRDAALREQAAEEWASIRRDRAHRTPAAVLRRFTRSPLVLDVDRGSEAITHPDPTRVGVALTETIRTRFGADRRAARRWAIRRVARLLPVDRRTRWTEAERFAFDRLCPVIAALPDLDGWPNADRRALVTVMRSKGGIRERDHVFGHQRHTRLRVALAELEASVDWDRVPARPRWRPDD
;
A
#
# COMPACT_ATOMS: atom_id res chain seq x y z
N GLN A 1 9.85 20.81 -1.61
CA GLN A 1 11.09 20.45 -0.90
C GLN A 1 10.93 19.15 -0.11
N VAL A 2 9.88 18.98 0.72
CA VAL A 2 9.66 17.75 1.53
C VAL A 2 9.67 16.44 0.72
N LEU A 3 8.93 16.36 -0.40
CA LEU A 3 8.87 15.11 -1.21
C LEU A 3 10.25 14.64 -1.71
N ARG A 4 11.12 15.58 -2.12
CA ARG A 4 12.49 15.27 -2.55
C ARG A 4 13.32 14.69 -1.41
N THR A 5 13.17 15.23 -0.20
CA THR A 5 13.84 14.69 1.00
C THR A 5 13.42 13.26 1.28
N TYR A 6 12.11 12.96 1.21
CA TYR A 6 11.60 11.59 1.39
C TYR A 6 12.14 10.64 0.32
N VAL A 7 12.13 11.05 -0.94
CA VAL A 7 12.71 10.29 -2.06
C VAL A 7 14.17 9.95 -1.79
N HIS A 8 15.00 10.94 -1.46
CA HIS A 8 16.43 10.71 -1.25
C HIS A 8 16.71 9.89 0.02
N HIS A 9 16.00 10.19 1.11
CA HIS A 9 16.22 9.55 2.41
C HIS A 9 15.79 8.08 2.40
N TYR A 10 14.64 7.75 1.79
CA TYR A 10 14.07 6.41 1.78
C TYR A 10 14.23 5.67 0.44
N ARG A 11 14.90 6.27 -0.56
CA ARG A 11 15.04 5.70 -1.91
C ARG A 11 13.69 5.30 -2.52
N ILE A 12 12.72 6.21 -2.41
CA ILE A 12 11.35 5.98 -2.89
C ILE A 12 11.32 6.05 -4.42
N GLY A 13 10.92 4.95 -5.07
CA GLY A 13 10.75 4.90 -6.52
C GLY A 13 9.43 5.50 -7.03
N ARG A 14 8.39 5.51 -6.18
CA ARG A 14 7.04 6.01 -6.52
C ARG A 14 6.36 6.67 -5.32
N LEU A 15 5.77 7.84 -5.56
CA LEU A 15 4.86 8.51 -4.64
C LEU A 15 3.42 8.32 -5.12
N GLN A 16 2.48 8.16 -4.18
CA GLN A 16 1.05 8.03 -4.47
C GLN A 16 0.25 9.05 -3.66
N VAL A 17 -0.83 9.56 -4.25
CA VAL A 17 -1.86 10.37 -3.61
C VAL A 17 -3.18 9.63 -3.76
N ASP A 18 -3.87 9.41 -2.64
CA ASP A 18 -5.11 8.65 -2.62
C ASP A 18 -6.29 9.53 -3.10
N PRO A 19 -7.28 8.94 -3.80
CA PRO A 19 -8.44 9.66 -4.33
C PRO A 19 -9.15 10.61 -3.36
N TYR A 20 -9.22 10.24 -2.08
CA TYR A 20 -9.86 11.07 -1.05
C TYR A 20 -9.18 12.44 -0.89
N GLN A 21 -7.86 12.51 -1.10
CA GLN A 21 -7.08 13.73 -0.95
C GLN A 21 -7.33 14.74 -2.08
N PHE A 22 -7.94 14.33 -3.19
CA PHE A 22 -8.19 15.21 -4.34
C PHE A 22 -9.61 15.14 -4.92
N GLY A 23 -10.55 14.45 -4.24
CA GLY A 23 -11.98 14.60 -4.57
C GLY A 23 -12.91 13.45 -4.21
N ALA A 24 -12.43 12.22 -3.99
CA ALA A 24 -13.32 11.11 -3.65
C ALA A 24 -13.97 11.38 -2.28
N ASN A 25 -15.30 11.49 -2.24
CA ASN A 25 -16.07 11.87 -1.05
C ASN A 25 -15.60 13.19 -0.39
N ASN A 26 -14.96 14.07 -1.17
CA ASN A 26 -14.49 15.36 -0.72
C ASN A 26 -14.90 16.45 -1.73
N PRO A 27 -16.13 16.98 -1.61
CA PRO A 27 -16.63 18.03 -2.50
C PRO A 27 -15.75 19.29 -2.48
N GLU A 28 -15.10 19.59 -1.35
CA GLU A 28 -14.19 20.72 -1.23
C GLU A 28 -12.95 20.55 -2.10
N ALA A 29 -12.35 19.35 -2.11
CA ALA A 29 -11.21 19.04 -2.97
C ALA A 29 -11.56 19.10 -4.47
N ILE A 30 -12.81 18.75 -4.83
CA ILE A 30 -13.31 18.94 -6.21
C ILE A 30 -13.44 20.44 -6.52
N ARG A 31 -14.05 21.23 -5.64
CA ARG A 31 -14.22 22.68 -5.84
C ARG A 31 -12.89 23.42 -5.94
N SER A 32 -11.89 23.02 -5.15
CA SER A 32 -10.56 23.63 -5.17
C SER A 32 -9.70 23.19 -6.37
N GLY A 33 -10.15 22.19 -7.14
CA GLY A 33 -9.38 21.65 -8.25
C GLY A 33 -8.10 20.94 -7.80
N ALA A 34 -8.11 20.30 -6.61
CA ALA A 34 -6.95 19.65 -6.00
C ALA A 34 -6.27 18.64 -6.94
N PHE A 35 -7.03 17.98 -7.83
CA PHE A 35 -6.48 17.12 -8.87
C PHE A 35 -5.40 17.83 -9.72
N TRP A 36 -5.70 19.05 -10.19
CA TRP A 36 -4.79 19.82 -11.04
C TRP A 36 -3.59 20.38 -10.29
N PHE A 37 -3.72 20.61 -8.99
CA PHE A 37 -2.59 20.92 -8.12
C PHE A 37 -1.54 19.81 -8.19
N TYR A 38 -1.92 18.56 -7.90
CA TYR A 38 -1.01 17.41 -7.99
C TYR A 38 -0.53 17.17 -9.43
N TYR A 39 -1.42 17.30 -10.42
CA TYR A 39 -1.08 17.13 -11.83
C TYR A 39 0.06 18.07 -12.27
N ARG A 40 0.05 19.32 -11.81
CA ARG A 40 1.11 20.30 -12.10
C ARG A 40 2.46 19.93 -11.48
N PHE A 41 2.48 19.17 -10.39
CA PHE A 41 3.70 18.61 -9.80
C PHE A 41 4.18 17.30 -10.45
N GLY A 42 3.58 16.90 -11.58
CA GLY A 42 4.00 15.73 -12.35
C GLY A 42 3.27 14.44 -11.99
N PHE A 43 2.35 14.46 -11.03
CA PHE A 43 1.53 13.30 -10.73
C PHE A 43 0.56 12.99 -11.88
N ARG A 44 0.34 11.71 -12.16
CA ARG A 44 -0.58 11.26 -13.21
C ARG A 44 -1.49 10.16 -12.68
N PRO A 45 -2.71 10.00 -13.21
CA PRO A 45 -3.51 8.82 -12.90
C PRO A 45 -2.71 7.55 -13.15
N ARG A 46 -2.78 6.60 -12.21
CA ARG A 46 -2.20 5.26 -12.34
C ARG A 46 -2.85 4.50 -13.50
N ASP A 47 -4.17 4.62 -13.63
CA ASP A 47 -4.93 4.08 -14.75
C ASP A 47 -4.59 4.79 -16.08
N ALA A 48 -4.34 4.00 -17.13
CA ALA A 48 -3.87 4.52 -18.41
C ALA A 48 -4.94 5.34 -19.16
N ALA A 49 -6.20 4.89 -19.14
CA ALA A 49 -7.29 5.58 -19.81
C ALA A 49 -7.62 6.92 -19.14
N LEU A 50 -7.63 6.95 -17.80
CA LEU A 50 -7.80 8.19 -17.04
C LEU A 50 -6.61 9.14 -17.21
N ARG A 51 -5.40 8.60 -17.41
CA ARG A 51 -4.20 9.41 -17.68
C ARG A 51 -4.29 10.14 -19.00
N GLU A 52 -4.74 9.46 -20.06
CA GLU A 52 -4.94 10.05 -21.38
C GLU A 52 -6.00 11.15 -21.33
N GLN A 53 -7.16 10.86 -20.73
CA GLN A 53 -8.24 11.85 -20.53
C GLN A 53 -7.78 13.08 -19.74
N ALA A 54 -6.97 12.87 -18.70
CA ALA A 54 -6.40 13.99 -17.94
C ALA A 54 -5.42 14.82 -18.78
N ALA A 55 -4.70 14.22 -19.73
CA ALA A 55 -3.80 14.94 -20.62
C ALA A 55 -4.57 15.81 -21.64
N GLU A 56 -5.66 15.30 -22.19
CA GLU A 56 -6.55 16.03 -23.09
C GLU A 56 -7.19 17.24 -22.38
N GLU A 57 -7.76 17.01 -21.19
CA GLU A 57 -8.37 18.05 -20.39
C GLU A 57 -7.34 19.13 -19.97
N TRP A 58 -6.10 18.72 -19.68
CA TRP A 58 -5.01 19.65 -19.42
C TRP A 58 -4.65 20.49 -20.66
N ALA A 59 -4.72 19.92 -21.86
CA ALA A 59 -4.50 20.66 -23.09
C ALA A 59 -5.58 21.75 -23.27
N SER A 60 -6.84 21.47 -22.94
CA SER A 60 -7.92 22.46 -22.93
C SER A 60 -7.64 23.60 -21.94
N ILE A 61 -7.23 23.30 -20.70
CA ILE A 61 -6.80 24.31 -19.70
C ILE A 61 -5.63 25.16 -20.20
N ARG A 62 -4.70 24.57 -20.96
CA ARG A 62 -3.55 25.31 -21.52
C ARG A 62 -3.93 26.22 -22.67
N ARG A 63 -4.93 25.86 -23.47
CA ARG A 63 -5.43 26.67 -24.60
C ARG A 63 -6.27 27.85 -24.11
N ASP A 64 -7.09 27.63 -23.09
CA ASP A 64 -7.92 28.66 -22.49
C ASP A 64 -7.73 28.71 -20.97
N ARG A 65 -7.20 29.82 -20.45
CA ARG A 65 -7.00 30.02 -19.01
C ARG A 65 -8.29 30.26 -18.24
N ALA A 66 -9.37 30.67 -18.91
CA ALA A 66 -10.70 30.80 -18.32
C ALA A 66 -11.40 29.44 -18.17
N HIS A 67 -10.99 28.42 -18.96
CA HIS A 67 -11.54 27.08 -18.89
C HIS A 67 -11.50 26.51 -17.47
N ARG A 68 -12.60 25.85 -17.10
CA ARG A 68 -12.74 25.13 -15.83
C ARG A 68 -13.22 23.73 -16.12
N THR A 69 -12.44 22.74 -15.67
CA THR A 69 -12.85 21.34 -15.77
C THR A 69 -14.15 21.13 -15.00
N PRO A 70 -15.19 20.58 -15.64
CA PRO A 70 -16.45 20.29 -14.96
C PRO A 70 -16.25 19.36 -13.76
N ALA A 71 -17.00 19.58 -12.68
CA ALA A 71 -16.91 18.77 -11.47
C ALA A 71 -17.14 17.27 -11.74
N ALA A 72 -17.98 16.92 -12.72
CA ALA A 72 -18.21 15.53 -13.12
C ALA A 72 -16.93 14.87 -13.69
N VAL A 73 -16.13 15.61 -14.46
CA VAL A 73 -14.85 15.13 -15.00
C VAL A 73 -13.83 14.96 -13.87
N LEU A 74 -13.75 15.92 -12.94
CA LEU A 74 -12.88 15.80 -11.77
C LEU A 74 -13.24 14.58 -10.91
N ARG A 75 -14.53 14.32 -10.67
CA ARG A 75 -15.01 13.10 -9.98
C ARG A 75 -14.66 11.83 -10.73
N ARG A 76 -14.62 11.84 -12.07
CA ARG A 76 -14.19 10.67 -12.85
C ARG A 76 -12.72 10.35 -12.57
N PHE A 77 -11.86 11.35 -12.47
CA PHE A 77 -10.43 11.13 -12.22
C PHE A 77 -10.14 10.54 -10.84
N THR A 78 -11.03 10.66 -9.86
CA THR A 78 -10.87 10.04 -8.53
C THR A 78 -11.03 8.51 -8.55
N ARG A 79 -11.41 7.92 -9.69
CA ARG A 79 -11.46 6.46 -9.86
C ARG A 79 -10.08 5.80 -9.91
N SER A 80 -9.01 6.57 -10.02
CA SER A 80 -7.63 6.09 -9.94
C SER A 80 -6.83 6.94 -8.96
N PRO A 81 -5.92 6.35 -8.16
CA PRO A 81 -4.91 7.15 -7.46
C PRO A 81 -4.02 7.90 -8.44
N LEU A 82 -3.42 8.98 -7.96
CA LEU A 82 -2.39 9.74 -8.67
C LEU A 82 -1.01 9.23 -8.23
N VAL A 83 -0.11 9.03 -9.18
CA VAL A 83 1.25 8.54 -8.94
C VAL A 83 2.30 9.47 -9.56
N LEU A 84 3.45 9.56 -8.90
CA LEU A 84 4.67 10.20 -9.41
C LEU A 84 5.80 9.18 -9.35
N ASP A 85 6.21 8.69 -10.51
CA ASP A 85 7.37 7.81 -10.66
C ASP A 85 8.65 8.65 -10.67
N VAL A 86 9.56 8.34 -9.75
CA VAL A 86 10.78 9.12 -9.52
C VAL A 86 11.96 8.51 -10.28
N ASP A 87 12.03 7.17 -10.34
CA ASP A 87 12.96 6.42 -11.17
C ASP A 87 12.17 5.68 -12.26
N ARG A 88 12.19 6.20 -13.49
CA ARG A 88 11.46 5.62 -14.65
C ARG A 88 11.94 4.21 -15.04
N GLY A 89 13.04 3.71 -14.47
CA GLY A 89 13.54 2.33 -14.65
C GLY A 89 13.00 1.33 -13.63
N SER A 90 12.14 1.75 -12.69
CA SER A 90 11.64 0.92 -11.58
C SER A 90 10.33 0.18 -11.90
N GLU A 91 9.88 0.16 -13.16
CA GLU A 91 8.58 -0.41 -13.57
C GLU A 91 8.39 -1.89 -13.17
N ALA A 92 9.46 -2.61 -12.84
CA ALA A 92 9.43 -4.01 -12.43
C ALA A 92 9.22 -4.27 -10.92
N ILE A 93 9.11 -3.23 -10.08
CA ILE A 93 8.88 -3.47 -8.64
C ILE A 93 7.39 -3.58 -8.33
N THR A 94 6.94 -4.79 -8.05
CA THR A 94 5.61 -5.03 -7.48
C THR A 94 5.52 -4.40 -6.10
N HIS A 95 4.68 -3.37 -5.99
CA HIS A 95 4.33 -2.76 -4.73
C HIS A 95 2.92 -3.23 -4.35
N PRO A 96 2.78 -4.24 -3.47
CA PRO A 96 1.47 -4.69 -3.02
C PRO A 96 0.74 -3.53 -2.35
N ASP A 97 -0.55 -3.39 -2.64
CA ASP A 97 -1.37 -2.34 -2.05
C ASP A 97 -1.67 -2.71 -0.59
N PRO A 98 -1.22 -1.91 0.41
CA PRO A 98 -1.40 -2.24 1.82
C PRO A 98 -2.87 -2.39 2.22
N THR A 99 -3.76 -1.63 1.58
CA THR A 99 -5.21 -1.71 1.82
C THR A 99 -5.73 -3.05 1.34
N ARG A 100 -5.30 -3.50 0.15
CA ARG A 100 -5.72 -4.78 -0.41
C ARG A 100 -5.17 -5.97 0.36
N VAL A 101 -3.90 -5.91 0.78
CA VAL A 101 -3.33 -6.91 1.71
C VAL A 101 -4.15 -6.97 3.01
N GLY A 102 -4.56 -5.82 3.55
CA GLY A 102 -5.41 -5.76 4.74
C GLY A 102 -6.78 -6.41 4.56
N VAL A 103 -7.39 -6.24 3.38
CA VAL A 103 -8.64 -6.92 3.01
C VAL A 103 -8.42 -8.42 2.87
N ALA A 104 -7.36 -8.87 2.21
CA ALA A 104 -7.01 -10.28 2.07
C ALA A 104 -6.84 -10.97 3.44
N LEU A 105 -6.16 -10.30 4.37
CA LEU A 105 -6.06 -10.78 5.74
C LEU A 105 -7.43 -10.84 6.44
N THR A 106 -8.27 -9.82 6.26
CA THR A 106 -9.61 -9.77 6.85
C THR A 106 -10.47 -10.93 6.36
N GLU A 107 -10.40 -11.23 5.06
CA GLU A 107 -11.12 -12.34 4.45
C GLU A 107 -10.61 -13.70 4.91
N THR A 108 -9.29 -13.84 5.07
CA THR A 108 -8.67 -15.02 5.70
C THR A 108 -9.17 -15.22 7.13
N ILE A 109 -9.28 -14.14 7.92
CA ILE A 109 -9.79 -14.20 9.29
C ILE A 109 -11.27 -14.61 9.31
N ARG A 110 -12.07 -14.05 8.40
CA ARG A 110 -13.50 -14.36 8.28
C ARG A 110 -13.71 -15.83 7.95
N THR A 111 -13.04 -16.35 6.92
CA THR A 111 -13.23 -17.71 6.40
C THR A 111 -12.64 -18.78 7.32
N ARG A 112 -11.41 -18.58 7.83
CA ARG A 112 -10.69 -19.60 8.60
C ARG A 112 -10.98 -19.58 10.10
N PHE A 113 -11.36 -18.43 10.65
CA PHE A 113 -11.52 -18.24 12.09
C PHE A 113 -12.92 -17.75 12.46
N GLY A 114 -13.89 -17.74 11.54
CA GLY A 114 -15.25 -17.27 11.81
C GLY A 114 -15.28 -15.82 12.29
N ALA A 115 -14.40 -14.98 11.76
CA ALA A 115 -14.17 -13.59 12.18
C ALA A 115 -13.57 -13.40 13.61
N ASP A 116 -13.15 -14.47 14.29
CA ASP A 116 -12.44 -14.36 15.57
C ASP A 116 -10.99 -13.88 15.37
N ARG A 117 -10.82 -12.55 15.48
CA ARG A 117 -9.51 -11.89 15.40
C ARG A 117 -8.54 -12.30 16.50
N ARG A 118 -9.03 -12.65 17.70
CA ARG A 118 -8.17 -13.05 18.82
C ARG A 118 -7.60 -14.45 18.57
N ALA A 119 -8.44 -15.38 18.13
CA ALA A 119 -8.00 -16.71 17.71
C ALA A 119 -7.01 -16.64 16.53
N ALA A 120 -7.33 -15.84 15.51
CA ALA A 120 -6.44 -15.62 14.36
C ALA A 120 -5.06 -15.09 14.79
N ARG A 121 -5.01 -14.09 15.69
CA ARG A 121 -3.74 -13.56 16.21
C ARG A 121 -2.95 -14.61 16.99
N ARG A 122 -3.58 -15.37 17.89
CA ARG A 122 -2.91 -16.44 18.64
C ARG A 122 -2.36 -17.54 17.74
N TRP A 123 -3.11 -17.91 16.70
CA TRP A 123 -2.63 -18.86 15.69
C TRP A 123 -1.45 -18.29 14.90
N ALA A 124 -1.54 -17.04 14.46
CA ALA A 124 -0.50 -16.39 13.66
C ALA A 124 0.83 -16.30 14.42
N ILE A 125 0.81 -15.86 15.67
CA ILE A 125 2.01 -15.79 16.51
C ILE A 125 2.67 -17.17 16.66
N ARG A 126 1.88 -18.23 16.91
CA ARG A 126 2.40 -19.59 17.03
C ARG A 126 2.98 -20.12 15.71
N ARG A 127 2.29 -19.88 14.59
CA ARG A 127 2.76 -20.27 13.26
C ARG A 127 4.09 -19.58 12.92
N VAL A 128 4.17 -18.27 13.09
CA VAL A 128 5.37 -17.49 12.80
C VAL A 128 6.53 -17.90 13.71
N ALA A 129 6.29 -18.09 15.01
CA ALA A 129 7.31 -18.54 15.96
C ALA A 129 7.89 -19.93 15.62
N ARG A 130 7.07 -20.82 15.03
CA ARG A 130 7.53 -22.13 14.56
C ARG A 130 8.35 -22.06 13.27
N LEU A 131 7.97 -21.18 12.35
CA LEU A 131 8.55 -21.14 11.00
C LEU A 131 9.76 -20.23 10.87
N LEU A 132 9.83 -19.17 11.67
CA LEU A 132 10.91 -18.19 11.61
C LEU A 132 11.98 -18.46 12.68
N PRO A 133 13.27 -18.36 12.33
CA PRO A 133 14.36 -18.51 13.29
C PRO A 133 14.49 -17.25 14.15
N VAL A 134 13.67 -17.17 15.20
CA VAL A 134 13.67 -16.03 16.13
C VAL A 134 14.69 -16.27 17.23
N ASP A 135 15.92 -15.84 17.00
CA ASP A 135 17.00 -15.98 17.98
C ASP A 135 16.92 -14.90 19.07
N ARG A 136 17.16 -15.32 20.32
CA ARG A 136 17.36 -14.43 21.49
C ARG A 136 16.25 -13.39 21.67
N ARG A 137 14.98 -13.78 21.45
CA ARG A 137 13.80 -12.90 21.57
C ARG A 137 13.69 -12.18 22.92
N THR A 138 14.19 -12.79 23.99
CA THR A 138 14.22 -12.21 25.35
C THR A 138 15.09 -10.96 25.44
N ARG A 139 16.07 -10.80 24.54
CA ARG A 139 16.94 -9.61 24.46
C ARG A 139 16.35 -8.46 23.68
N TRP A 140 15.19 -8.66 23.05
CA TRP A 140 14.54 -7.60 22.28
C TRP A 140 13.93 -6.57 23.23
N THR A 141 13.70 -5.35 22.77
CA THR A 141 12.95 -4.36 23.52
C THR A 141 11.45 -4.71 23.51
N GLU A 142 10.66 -4.06 24.36
CA GLU A 142 9.20 -4.20 24.32
C GLU A 142 8.62 -3.76 22.97
N ALA A 143 9.10 -2.63 22.43
CA ALA A 143 8.68 -2.13 21.13
C ALA A 143 8.99 -3.12 19.99
N GLU A 144 10.18 -3.74 19.99
CA GLU A 144 10.56 -4.77 19.02
C GLU A 144 9.66 -6.00 19.11
N ARG A 145 9.38 -6.50 20.32
CA ARG A 145 8.46 -7.63 20.53
C ARG A 145 7.03 -7.31 20.08
N PHE A 146 6.55 -6.12 20.44
CA PHE A 146 5.21 -5.65 20.10
C PHE A 146 5.04 -5.50 18.58
N ALA A 147 6.00 -4.88 17.90
CA ALA A 147 5.97 -4.72 16.45
C ALA A 147 6.00 -6.07 15.74
N PHE A 148 6.86 -7.00 16.18
CA PHE A 148 6.90 -8.35 15.65
C PHE A 148 5.53 -9.06 15.77
N ASP A 149 4.91 -9.02 16.95
CA ASP A 149 3.60 -9.65 17.18
C ASP A 149 2.46 -8.99 16.37
N ARG A 150 2.54 -7.69 16.09
CA ARG A 150 1.56 -7.01 15.22
C ARG A 150 1.68 -7.42 13.76
N LEU A 151 2.87 -7.76 13.30
CA LEU A 151 3.11 -8.20 11.92
C LEU A 151 2.77 -9.68 11.72
N CYS A 152 2.78 -10.49 12.78
CA CYS A 152 2.49 -11.93 12.72
C CYS A 152 1.24 -12.31 11.90
N PRO A 153 0.06 -11.64 12.02
CA PRO A 153 -1.12 -12.00 11.24
C PRO A 153 -0.92 -11.94 9.72
N VAL A 154 -0.28 -10.88 9.22
CA VAL A 154 0.01 -10.74 7.78
C VAL A 154 1.04 -11.78 7.35
N ILE A 155 2.12 -11.95 8.12
CA ILE A 155 3.20 -12.90 7.80
C ILE A 155 2.69 -14.34 7.83
N ALA A 156 1.83 -14.70 8.78
CA ALA A 156 1.26 -16.03 8.89
C ALA A 156 0.31 -16.37 7.72
N ALA A 157 -0.26 -15.36 7.08
CA ALA A 157 -1.15 -15.47 5.93
C ALA A 157 -0.40 -15.54 4.58
N LEU A 158 0.92 -15.29 4.56
CA LEU A 158 1.70 -15.45 3.34
C LEU A 158 1.60 -16.90 2.84
N PRO A 159 1.46 -17.10 1.52
CA PRO A 159 1.63 -18.42 0.93
C PRO A 159 3.04 -18.94 1.24
N ASP A 160 3.23 -20.27 1.15
CA ASP A 160 4.53 -20.97 1.09
C ASP A 160 5.65 -20.61 2.11
N LEU A 161 5.36 -19.87 3.18
CA LEU A 161 6.36 -19.41 4.17
C LEU A 161 7.23 -20.54 4.75
N ASP A 162 6.67 -21.74 4.85
CA ASP A 162 7.33 -22.96 5.30
C ASP A 162 8.29 -23.58 4.28
N GLY A 163 8.24 -23.18 3.01
CA GLY A 163 9.20 -23.52 1.96
C GLY A 163 10.32 -22.50 1.77
N TRP A 164 10.27 -21.34 2.45
CA TRP A 164 11.26 -20.28 2.23
C TRP A 164 12.67 -20.70 2.65
N PRO A 165 13.73 -20.29 1.92
CA PRO A 165 15.11 -20.45 2.34
C PRO A 165 15.37 -19.83 3.72
N ASN A 166 16.25 -20.45 4.51
CA ASN A 166 16.60 -19.95 5.85
C ASN A 166 17.14 -18.51 5.83
N ALA A 167 17.86 -18.13 4.78
CA ALA A 167 18.34 -16.76 4.59
C ALA A 167 17.18 -15.74 4.51
N ASP A 168 16.15 -16.05 3.71
CA ASP A 168 14.97 -15.20 3.55
C ASP A 168 14.16 -15.10 4.86
N ARG A 169 14.04 -16.21 5.62
CA ARG A 169 13.36 -16.20 6.92
C ARG A 169 14.11 -15.39 7.97
N ARG A 170 15.44 -15.50 8.03
CA ARG A 170 16.28 -14.66 8.91
C ARG A 170 16.17 -13.18 8.54
N ALA A 171 16.23 -12.87 7.25
CA ALA A 171 16.02 -11.51 6.76
C ALA A 171 14.63 -10.98 7.15
N LEU A 172 13.59 -11.81 7.05
CA LEU A 172 12.23 -11.45 7.46
C LEU A 172 12.14 -11.15 8.97
N VAL A 173 12.79 -11.94 9.82
CA VAL A 173 12.87 -11.65 11.27
C VAL A 173 13.50 -10.28 11.51
N THR A 174 14.59 -9.95 10.80
CA THR A 174 15.21 -8.63 10.89
C THR A 174 14.27 -7.51 10.47
N VAL A 175 13.52 -7.68 9.36
CA VAL A 175 12.53 -6.69 8.88
C VAL A 175 11.39 -6.48 9.88
N MET A 176 10.88 -7.57 10.46
CA MET A 176 9.80 -7.50 11.45
C MET A 176 10.27 -6.83 12.74
N ARG A 177 11.47 -7.20 13.22
CA ARG A 177 12.07 -6.63 14.43
C ARG A 177 12.36 -5.15 14.26
N SER A 178 12.94 -4.74 13.14
CA SER A 178 13.32 -3.34 12.90
C SER A 178 12.13 -2.38 12.91
N LYS A 179 10.90 -2.87 12.74
CA LYS A 179 9.68 -2.06 12.86
C LYS A 179 9.46 -1.50 14.28
N GLY A 180 9.98 -2.18 15.31
CA GLY A 180 10.01 -1.68 16.68
C GLY A 180 11.35 -1.06 17.08
N GLY A 181 12.27 -0.87 16.11
CA GLY A 181 13.55 -0.23 16.32
C GLY A 181 13.46 1.30 16.32
N ILE A 182 14.57 1.96 16.64
CA ILE A 182 14.64 3.44 16.77
C ILE A 182 14.60 4.12 15.38
N ARG A 183 15.04 3.44 14.33
CA ARG A 183 15.25 4.01 12.99
C ARG A 183 14.27 3.41 11.98
N GLU A 184 13.20 4.15 11.66
CA GLU A 184 12.20 3.72 10.65
C GLU A 184 12.87 3.40 9.29
N ARG A 185 13.92 4.13 8.92
CA ARG A 185 14.68 3.88 7.69
C ARG A 185 15.23 2.44 7.58
N ASP A 186 15.60 1.83 8.71
CA ASP A 186 16.18 0.49 8.70
C ASP A 186 15.09 -0.54 8.37
N HIS A 187 13.85 -0.31 8.85
CA HIS A 187 12.68 -1.07 8.43
C HIS A 187 12.32 -0.86 6.97
N VAL A 188 12.29 0.39 6.50
CA VAL A 188 11.98 0.70 5.10
C VAL A 188 12.97 0.03 4.16
N PHE A 189 14.28 0.14 4.42
CA PHE A 189 15.30 -0.50 3.58
C PHE A 189 15.28 -2.02 3.68
N GLY A 190 15.06 -2.57 4.88
CA GLY A 190 14.88 -4.00 5.06
C GLY A 190 13.72 -4.53 4.20
N HIS A 191 12.57 -3.86 4.25
CA HIS A 191 11.39 -4.24 3.46
C HIS A 191 11.63 -4.08 1.95
N GLN A 192 12.28 -2.99 1.52
CA GLN A 192 12.60 -2.76 0.09
C GLN A 192 13.54 -3.82 -0.49
N ARG A 193 14.50 -4.30 0.30
CA ARG A 193 15.48 -5.33 -0.12
C ARG A 193 14.93 -6.75 -0.06
N HIS A 194 13.83 -6.99 0.67
CA HIS A 194 13.25 -8.32 0.82
C HIS A 194 12.33 -8.66 -0.35
N THR A 195 12.92 -9.10 -1.47
CA THR A 195 12.17 -9.41 -2.70
C THR A 195 11.11 -10.48 -2.50
N ARG A 196 11.42 -11.57 -1.79
CA ARG A 196 10.48 -12.68 -1.57
C ARG A 196 9.26 -12.24 -0.75
N LEU A 197 9.44 -11.38 0.26
CA LEU A 197 8.33 -10.79 1.02
C LEU A 197 7.41 -9.95 0.12
N ARG A 198 7.97 -9.13 -0.77
CA ARG A 198 7.16 -8.32 -1.69
C ARG A 198 6.34 -9.18 -2.64
N VAL A 199 6.94 -10.23 -3.20
CA VAL A 199 6.26 -11.19 -4.08
C VAL A 199 5.15 -11.90 -3.33
N ALA A 200 5.42 -12.45 -2.15
CA ALA A 200 4.41 -13.17 -1.37
C ALA A 200 3.26 -12.27 -0.88
N LEU A 201 3.53 -10.99 -0.60
CA LEU A 201 2.49 -10.01 -0.30
C LEU A 201 1.61 -9.69 -1.52
N ALA A 202 2.20 -9.66 -2.72
CA ALA A 202 1.45 -9.48 -3.96
C ALA A 202 0.62 -10.73 -4.32
N GLU A 203 1.14 -11.92 -4.05
CA GLU A 203 0.38 -13.18 -4.16
C GLU A 203 -0.79 -13.22 -3.16
N LEU A 204 -0.56 -12.78 -1.91
CA LEU A 204 -1.62 -12.64 -0.92
C LEU A 204 -2.69 -11.63 -1.37
N GLU A 205 -2.30 -10.49 -1.94
CA GLU A 205 -3.22 -9.54 -2.57
C GLU A 205 -4.03 -10.20 -3.70
N ALA A 206 -3.38 -11.00 -4.56
CA ALA A 206 -4.02 -11.67 -5.68
C ALA A 206 -4.89 -12.87 -5.29
N SER A 207 -4.71 -13.43 -4.08
CA SER A 207 -5.46 -14.59 -3.58
C SER A 207 -6.95 -14.32 -3.31
N VAL A 208 -7.33 -13.05 -3.30
CA VAL A 208 -8.70 -12.62 -3.03
C VAL A 208 -9.45 -12.45 -4.34
N ASP A 209 -10.62 -13.07 -4.43
CA ASP A 209 -11.59 -12.76 -5.47
C ASP A 209 -12.15 -11.35 -5.21
N TRP A 210 -11.54 -10.35 -5.86
CA TRP A 210 -11.89 -8.94 -5.74
C TRP A 210 -13.29 -8.62 -6.25
N ASP A 211 -13.91 -9.52 -7.03
CA ASP A 211 -15.31 -9.37 -7.47
C ASP A 211 -16.29 -9.76 -6.37
N ARG A 212 -15.88 -10.62 -5.43
CA ARG A 212 -16.67 -11.06 -4.27
C ARG A 212 -16.43 -10.25 -3.01
N VAL A 213 -15.29 -9.59 -2.90
CA VAL A 213 -15.11 -8.56 -1.87
C VAL A 213 -16.10 -7.45 -2.20
N PRO A 214 -17.06 -7.14 -1.32
CA PRO A 214 -17.88 -5.95 -1.53
C PRO A 214 -16.91 -4.80 -1.70
N ALA A 215 -16.89 -4.19 -2.89
CA ALA A 215 -16.15 -2.96 -3.09
C ALA A 215 -16.48 -2.10 -1.87
N ARG A 216 -15.46 -1.63 -1.11
CA ARG A 216 -15.68 -0.59 -0.09
C ARG A 216 -16.73 0.31 -0.68
N PRO A 217 -17.91 0.48 -0.05
CA PRO A 217 -19.12 0.90 -0.74
C PRO A 217 -18.71 1.91 -1.80
N ARG A 218 -18.77 1.49 -3.08
CA ARG A 218 -18.74 2.46 -4.18
C ARG A 218 -19.97 3.28 -3.85
N TRP A 219 -19.76 4.39 -3.15
CA TRP A 219 -20.85 5.21 -2.66
C TRP A 219 -21.73 5.50 -3.87
N ARG A 220 -22.99 5.06 -3.78
CA ARG A 220 -23.99 5.33 -4.80
C ARG A 220 -24.38 6.80 -4.63
N PRO A 221 -24.51 7.57 -5.72
CA PRO A 221 -24.73 9.01 -5.66
C PRO A 221 -25.99 9.49 -4.93
N ASP A 222 -26.85 8.58 -4.45
CA ASP A 222 -28.24 8.87 -4.12
C ASP A 222 -28.64 8.48 -2.67
N ASP A 223 -27.67 8.29 -1.76
CA ASP A 223 -27.92 8.24 -0.30
C ASP A 223 -27.20 9.40 0.43
#